data_AF-A0A7Y8Y005-F1
#
_entry.id   AF-A0A7Y8Y005-F1
#
_cell.length_a   1.000
_cell.length_b   1.000
_cell.length_c   1.000
_cell.angle_alpha   90.00
_cell.angle_beta   90.00
_cell.angle_gamma   90.00
#
_symmetry.space_group_name_H-M   'P 1'
#
loop_
_entity.id
_entity.type
_entity.pdbx_description
1 polymer ?
#
loop_
_entity_poly.entity_id
_entity_poly.type
_entity_poly.pdbx_seq_one_letter_code
_entity_poly.pdbx_strand_id
1 'polypeptide(L)' 'MKRTMFIYTKEILERVSFDPSLFLKELQKALKVLLPYEVEQLKEWLVGFTVEKPELKPCLSYVNK' A
#
# COMPACT_ATOMS: atom_id res chain seq x y z
N MET A 1 -6.91 -13.74 17.15
CA MET A 1 -7.19 -12.46 16.45
C MET A 1 -7.25 -12.74 14.96
N LYS A 2 -8.35 -12.41 14.27
CA LYS A 2 -8.40 -12.48 12.81
C LYS A 2 -7.55 -11.32 12.25
N ARG A 3 -6.39 -11.63 11.67
CA ARG A 3 -5.64 -10.62 10.89
C ARG A 3 -6.50 -10.25 9.69
N THR A 4 -6.82 -8.98 9.53
CA THR A 4 -7.46 -8.48 8.32
C THR A 4 -6.44 -8.50 7.18
N MET A 5 -6.91 -8.65 5.93
CA MET A 5 -6.03 -8.60 4.77
C MET A 5 -5.35 -7.24 4.66
N PHE A 6 -6.00 -6.19 5.16
CA PHE A 6 -5.38 -4.88 5.34
C PHE A 6 -4.11 -4.89 6.20
N ILE A 7 -4.12 -5.48 7.41
CA ILE A 7 -2.91 -5.51 8.26
C ILE A 7 -1.79 -6.30 7.60
N TYR A 8 -2.10 -7.44 7.00
CA TYR A 8 -1.12 -8.25 6.28
C TYR A 8 -0.50 -7.47 5.11
N THR A 9 -1.32 -6.76 4.34
CA THR A 9 -0.86 -5.88 3.25
C THR A 9 0.08 -4.81 3.76
N LYS A 10 -0.30 -4.12 4.84
CA LYS A 10 0.50 -3.04 5.41
C LYS A 10 1.88 -3.53 5.85
N GLU A 11 1.95 -4.66 6.55
CA GLU A 11 3.23 -5.27 6.98
C GLU A 11 4.14 -5.61 5.78
N ILE A 12 3.56 -6.11 4.68
CA ILE A 12 4.34 -6.38 3.45
C ILE A 12 4.87 -5.08 2.85
N LEU A 13 3.99 -4.10 2.65
CA LEU A 13 4.34 -2.81 2.05
C LEU A 13 5.41 -2.08 2.85
N GLU A 14 5.32 -2.09 4.18
CA GLU A 14 6.35 -1.55 5.07
C GLU A 14 7.69 -2.27 4.87
N ARG A 15 7.68 -3.60 4.80
CA ARG A 15 8.91 -4.40 4.59
C ARG A 15 9.56 -4.18 3.24
N VAL A 16 8.78 -4.01 2.17
CA VAL A 16 9.32 -3.81 0.82
C VAL A 16 9.53 -2.34 0.45
N SER A 17 9.24 -1.42 1.37
CA SER A 17 9.32 0.03 1.13
C SER A 17 10.71 0.59 0.84
N PHE A 18 11.77 -0.22 0.95
CA PHE A 18 13.12 0.14 0.55
C PHE A 18 13.35 0.07 -0.96
N ASP A 19 12.50 -0.65 -1.71
CA ASP A 19 12.58 -0.79 -3.16
C ASP A 19 11.26 -0.33 -3.80
N PRO A 20 11.24 0.85 -4.46
CA PRO A 20 10.02 1.37 -5.09
C PRO A 20 9.41 0.45 -6.16
N SER A 21 10.23 -0.32 -6.87
CA SER A 21 9.76 -1.24 -7.91
C SER A 21 9.08 -2.47 -7.29
N LEU A 22 9.63 -2.99 -6.20
CA LEU A 22 9.01 -4.09 -5.45
C LEU A 22 7.76 -3.61 -4.71
N PHE A 23 7.80 -2.42 -4.11
CA PHE A 23 6.66 -1.80 -3.45
C PHE A 23 5.47 -1.65 -4.39
N LEU A 24 5.70 -1.16 -5.61
CA LEU A 24 4.63 -1.03 -6.61
C LEU A 24 3.99 -2.39 -6.97
N LYS A 25 4.79 -3.45 -7.11
CA LYS A 25 4.28 -4.80 -7.42
C LYS A 25 3.40 -5.34 -6.30
N GLU A 26 3.83 -5.22 -5.05
CA GLU A 26 3.03 -5.66 -3.90
C GLU A 26 1.79 -4.79 -3.68
N LEU A 27 1.88 -3.48 -3.94
CA LEU A 27 0.74 -2.57 -3.90
C LEU A 27 -0.32 -2.97 -4.93
N GLN A 28 0.07 -3.25 -6.17
CA GLN A 28 -0.86 -3.74 -7.20
C GLN A 28 -1.51 -5.08 -6.84
N LYS A 29 -0.77 -5.96 -6.16
CA LYS A 29 -1.29 -7.24 -5.68
C LYS A 29 -2.31 -7.01 -4.57
N ALA A 30 -2.02 -6.13 -3.63
CA ALA A 30 -2.93 -5.77 -2.55
C ALA A 30 -4.26 -5.22 -3.07
N LEU A 31 -4.23 -4.32 -4.06
CA LEU A 31 -5.44 -3.74 -4.66
C LEU A 31 -6.37 -4.78 -5.33
N LYS A 32 -5.86 -5.96 -5.68
CA LYS A 32 -6.66 -7.07 -6.24
C LYS A 32 -7.28 -7.97 -5.17
N VAL A 33 -6.72 -7.97 -3.96
CA VAL A 33 -7.09 -8.91 -2.88
C VAL A 33 -7.96 -8.22 -1.82
N LEU A 34 -7.71 -6.93 -1.58
CA LEU A 34 -8.42 -6.14 -0.59
C LEU A 34 -9.87 -5.86 -0.99
N LEU A 35 -10.74 -5.82 0.02
CA LEU A 35 -12.11 -5.36 -0.17
C LEU A 35 -12.14 -3.84 -0.40
N PRO A 36 -13.19 -3.29 -1.03
CA PRO A 36 -13.25 -1.85 -1.36
C PRO A 36 -12.96 -0.93 -0.16
N TYR A 37 -13.52 -1.23 1.01
CA TYR A 37 -13.31 -0.46 2.23
C TYR A 37 -11.88 -0.60 2.80
N GLU A 38 -11.19 -1.70 2.53
CA GLU A 38 -9.78 -1.88 2.91
C GLU A 38 -8.85 -1.15 1.93
N VAL A 39 -9.24 -1.04 0.66
CA VAL A 39 -8.53 -0.23 -0.34
C VAL A 39 -8.61 1.25 0.03
N GLU A 40 -9.76 1.74 0.50
CA GLU A 40 -9.89 3.12 0.99
C GLU A 40 -8.96 3.38 2.19
N GLN A 41 -8.93 2.48 3.18
CA GLN A 41 -7.98 2.57 4.29
C GLN A 41 -6.52 2.52 3.83
N LEU A 42 -6.23 1.71 2.81
CA LEU A 42 -4.88 1.64 2.23
C LEU A 42 -4.48 2.96 1.56
N LYS A 43 -5.40 3.63 0.85
CA LYS A 43 -5.16 4.94 0.23
C LYS A 43 -4.77 5.97 1.28
N GLU A 44 -5.56 6.10 2.35
CA GLU A 44 -5.31 7.05 3.43
C GLU A 44 -3.95 6.81 4.10
N TRP A 45 -3.64 5.53 4.39
CA TRP A 45 -2.35 5.16 4.94
C TRP A 45 -1.19 5.47 4.00
N LEU A 46 -1.32 5.19 2.70
CA LEU A 46 -0.26 5.41 1.70
C LEU A 46 0.11 6.90 1.59
N VAL A 47 -0.90 7.79 1.66
CA VAL A 47 -0.69 9.24 1.61
C VAL A 47 0.23 9.68 2.76
N GLY A 48 -0.05 9.22 3.99
CA GLY A 48 0.82 9.52 5.13
C GLY A 48 2.20 8.87 5.03
N PHE A 49 2.24 7.59 4.63
CA PHE A 49 3.50 6.82 4.53
C PHE A 49 4.49 7.40 3.50
N THR A 50 3.98 7.96 2.41
CA THR A 50 4.80 8.56 1.34
C THR A 50 5.26 9.99 1.63
N VAL A 51 4.82 10.60 2.74
CA VAL A 51 5.37 11.90 3.20
C VAL A 51 6.84 11.73 3.61
N GLU A 52 7.14 10.67 4.34
CA GLU A 52 8.50 10.35 4.81
C GLU A 52 9.36 9.69 3.72
N LYS A 53 8.73 9.19 2.65
CA LYS A 53 9.37 8.45 1.55
C LYS A 53 8.98 9.04 0.18
N PRO A 54 9.60 10.16 -0.23
CA PRO A 54 9.28 10.82 -1.48
C PRO A 54 9.46 9.93 -2.72
N GLU A 55 10.36 8.94 -2.66
CA GLU A 55 10.59 7.93 -3.69
C GLU A 55 9.36 7.05 -3.98
N LEU A 56 8.44 6.93 -3.02
CA LEU A 56 7.21 6.17 -3.17
C LEU A 56 6.02 7.02 -3.65
N LYS A 57 6.16 8.35 -3.73
CA LYS A 57 5.08 9.24 -4.22
C LYS A 57 4.53 8.85 -5.60
N PRO A 58 5.32 8.38 -6.58
CA PRO A 58 4.78 7.88 -7.85
C PRO A 58 3.82 6.69 -7.69
N CYS A 59 3.90 5.94 -6.59
CA CYS A 59 2.98 4.83 -6.33
C CYS A 59 1.56 5.32 -5.99
N LEU A 60 1.39 6.55 -5.49
CA LEU A 60 0.08 7.13 -5.17
C LEU A 60 -0.82 7.25 -6.41
N SER A 61 -0.25 7.47 -7.60
CA SER A 61 -1.03 7.58 -8.84
C SER A 61 -1.75 6.27 -9.22
N TYR A 62 -1.30 5.13 -8.70
CA TYR A 62 -1.90 3.83 -8.96
C TYR A 62 -3.13 3.55 -8.08
N VAL A 63 -3.29 4.30 -7.00
CA VAL A 63 -4.38 4.09 -6.04
C VAL A 63 -5.47 5.15 -6.20
N ASN A 64 -5.20 6.24 -6.91
CA ASN A 64 -6.16 7.34 -7.13
C ASN A 64 -6.96 7.23 -8.45
N LYS A 65 -6.89 6.08 -9.13
CA LYS A 65 -7.83 5.67 -10.20
C LYS A 65 -8.99 4.88 -9.61
#